data_AF-A0A3B1JB11-F1
#
_entry.id   AF-A0A3B1JB11-F1
#
_cell.length_a   1.000
_cell.length_b   1.000
_cell.length_c   1.000
_cell.angle_alpha   90.00
_cell.angle_beta   90.00
_cell.angle_gamma   90.00
#
_symmetry.space_group_name_H-M   'P 1'
#
loop_
_entity.id
_entity.type
_entity.pdbx_description
1 polymer ?
#
loop_
_entity_poly.entity_id
_entity_poly.type
_entity_poly.pdbx_seq_one_letter_code
_entity_poly.pdbx_strand_id
1 'polypeptide(L)'
;KGVSWTKEVTVFIGDVVVQLLQDWIVDYEVVSLPFLKEPYVYLERKTNTILLNTNIGVLWNGRSHLEVSVPGTYKKHVCGICGNFNNYPQDDMRLRNGQISNSEAEFGNDWKVGSGSHSSGQCSDGRNIDPCKEAGYSARKTANSRCAVLKSAVFERCHKVVPPEMFFASCVYDLCACSANSDECLCEALEAYASECREAGVILQWRSPSLCGE
;
A
#
# COMPACT_ATOMS: atom_id res chain seq x y z
N LYS A 1 9.02 15.04 11.96
CA LYS A 1 9.45 14.80 10.56
C LYS A 1 9.53 13.30 10.39
N GLY A 2 8.82 12.73 9.44
CA GLY A 2 8.78 11.29 9.28
C GLY A 2 7.92 10.88 8.11
N VAL A 3 8.11 9.64 7.68
CA VAL A 3 7.19 8.93 6.81
C VAL A 3 6.01 8.39 7.64
N SER A 4 4.91 8.10 6.96
CA SER A 4 3.69 7.55 7.56
C SER A 4 3.34 6.23 6.90
N TRP A 5 2.67 5.37 7.66
CA TRP A 5 2.18 4.06 7.20
C TRP A 5 0.67 4.00 7.42
N THR A 6 -0.03 3.24 6.59
CA THR A 6 -1.45 2.95 6.79
C THR A 6 -1.66 2.29 8.16
N LYS A 7 -2.61 2.80 8.95
CA LYS A 7 -2.92 2.26 10.30
C LYS A 7 -4.31 1.67 10.40
N GLU A 8 -5.22 2.20 9.61
CA GLU A 8 -6.63 1.85 9.59
C GLU A 8 -7.11 1.95 8.15
N VAL A 9 -8.00 1.04 7.78
CA VAL A 9 -8.71 1.09 6.51
C VAL A 9 -10.20 1.02 6.81
N THR A 10 -10.94 2.05 6.41
CA THR A 10 -12.39 2.11 6.57
C THR A 10 -13.04 2.02 5.19
N VAL A 11 -13.92 1.04 5.02
CA VAL A 11 -14.61 0.76 3.76
C VAL A 11 -16.10 0.99 3.97
N PHE A 12 -16.67 1.88 3.15
CA PHE A 12 -18.09 2.23 3.15
C PHE A 12 -18.78 1.55 1.96
N ILE A 13 -19.75 0.67 2.22
CA ILE A 13 -20.47 -0.11 1.19
C ILE A 13 -21.96 0.01 1.43
N GLY A 14 -22.61 0.91 0.67
CA GLY A 14 -23.98 1.30 0.96
C GLY A 14 -24.06 1.87 2.39
N ASP A 15 -24.86 1.23 3.24
CA ASP A 15 -25.02 1.60 4.66
C ASP A 15 -24.09 0.82 5.61
N VAL A 16 -23.28 -0.11 5.09
CA VAL A 16 -22.37 -0.93 5.90
C VAL A 16 -21.01 -0.26 6.01
N VAL A 17 -20.46 -0.24 7.23
CA VAL A 17 -19.12 0.28 7.50
C VAL A 17 -18.23 -0.85 8.01
N VAL A 18 -17.13 -1.09 7.31
CA VAL A 18 -16.10 -2.07 7.71
C VAL A 18 -14.82 -1.34 8.06
N GLN A 19 -14.34 -1.46 9.30
CA GLN A 19 -13.06 -0.93 9.72
C GLN A 19 -12.07 -2.08 9.94
N LEU A 20 -11.01 -2.07 9.14
CA LEU A 20 -9.90 -3.01 9.24
C LEU A 20 -8.83 -2.38 10.15
N LEU A 21 -9.03 -2.59 11.44
CA LEU A 21 -8.11 -2.25 12.54
C LEU A 21 -7.42 -3.53 13.07
N GLN A 22 -6.83 -3.50 14.26
CA GLN A 22 -6.37 -4.72 14.96
C GLN A 22 -7.53 -5.67 15.33
N ASP A 23 -8.73 -5.14 15.60
CA ASP A 23 -9.90 -5.88 16.12
C ASP A 23 -11.10 -5.89 15.15
N TRP A 24 -10.87 -5.90 13.83
CA TRP A 24 -11.87 -5.93 12.71
C TRP A 24 -13.33 -5.66 13.08
N ILE A 25 -13.80 -4.47 12.74
CA ILE A 25 -15.11 -3.96 13.15
C ILE A 25 -16.05 -3.90 11.94
N VAL A 26 -17.26 -4.43 12.08
CA VAL A 26 -18.35 -4.29 11.10
C VAL A 26 -19.55 -3.66 11.81
N ASP A 27 -20.03 -2.52 11.31
CA ASP A 27 -21.12 -1.74 11.91
C ASP A 27 -20.95 -1.50 13.42
N TYR A 28 -19.73 -1.07 13.78
CA TYR A 28 -19.34 -0.75 15.16
C TYR A 28 -19.26 -1.95 16.13
N GLU A 29 -19.38 -3.18 15.62
CA GLU A 29 -19.19 -4.41 16.41
C GLU A 29 -17.93 -5.16 15.98
N VAL A 30 -17.18 -5.68 16.94
CA VAL A 30 -16.03 -6.57 16.69
C VAL A 30 -16.56 -7.92 16.21
N VAL A 31 -16.05 -8.41 15.08
CA VAL A 31 -16.50 -9.67 14.49
C VAL A 31 -15.44 -10.77 14.55
N SER A 32 -15.87 -12.03 14.62
CA SER A 32 -15.00 -13.20 14.45
C SER A 32 -14.87 -13.56 12.97
N LEU A 33 -13.69 -14.06 12.57
CA LEU A 33 -13.42 -14.46 11.18
C LEU A 33 -13.50 -15.98 11.00
N PRO A 34 -14.05 -16.48 9.86
CA PRO A 34 -14.64 -15.70 8.77
C PRO A 34 -16.01 -15.13 9.17
N PHE A 35 -16.34 -13.97 8.61
CA PHE A 35 -17.60 -13.26 8.84
C PHE A 35 -18.35 -13.08 7.51
N LEU A 36 -19.66 -13.30 7.52
CA LEU A 36 -20.53 -13.09 6.38
C LEU A 36 -21.71 -12.21 6.80
N LYS A 37 -21.91 -11.11 6.07
CA LYS A 37 -23.11 -10.29 6.11
C LYS A 37 -23.66 -10.15 4.71
N GLU A 38 -24.73 -10.89 4.43
CA GLU A 38 -25.40 -10.84 3.15
C GLU A 38 -26.00 -9.44 2.89
N PRO A 39 -26.06 -9.00 1.62
CA PRO A 39 -25.60 -9.72 0.42
C PRO A 39 -24.17 -9.33 -0.03
N TYR A 40 -23.46 -8.45 0.69
CA TYR A 40 -22.29 -7.75 0.15
C TYR A 40 -20.97 -7.93 0.90
N VAL A 41 -20.94 -8.47 2.12
CA VAL A 41 -19.72 -8.45 2.93
C VAL A 41 -19.31 -9.86 3.33
N TYR A 42 -18.16 -10.29 2.82
CA TYR A 42 -17.45 -11.46 3.32
C TYR A 42 -16.06 -11.06 3.77
N LEU A 43 -15.72 -11.37 5.02
CA LEU A 43 -14.44 -11.01 5.63
C LEU A 43 -13.76 -12.29 6.11
N GLU A 44 -12.54 -12.53 5.65
CA GLU A 44 -11.77 -13.71 6.05
C GLU A 44 -10.30 -13.39 6.32
N ARG A 45 -9.66 -14.24 7.12
CA ARG A 45 -8.21 -14.19 7.32
C ARG A 45 -7.55 -15.24 6.45
N LYS A 46 -6.63 -14.81 5.59
CA LYS A 46 -5.78 -15.66 4.78
C LYS A 46 -4.32 -15.44 5.19
N THR A 47 -3.75 -16.40 5.91
CA THR A 47 -2.40 -16.31 6.47
C THR A 47 -2.23 -15.04 7.34
N ASN A 48 -1.47 -14.05 6.87
CA ASN A 48 -1.16 -12.79 7.55
C ASN A 48 -1.93 -11.61 6.94
N THR A 49 -2.93 -11.88 6.10
CA THR A 49 -3.75 -10.85 5.43
C THR A 49 -5.21 -11.04 5.77
N ILE A 50 -5.93 -9.92 5.82
CA ILE A 50 -7.38 -9.88 5.87
C ILE A 50 -7.89 -9.58 4.48
N LEU A 51 -8.83 -10.38 4.02
CA LEU A 51 -9.52 -10.20 2.76
C LEU A 51 -10.96 -9.79 3.05
N LEU A 52 -11.33 -8.61 2.59
CA LEU A 52 -12.71 -8.15 2.51
C LEU A 52 -13.16 -8.31 1.04
N ASN A 53 -14.13 -9.19 0.83
CA ASN A 53 -14.72 -9.47 -0.46
C ASN A 53 -16.15 -8.93 -0.52
N THR A 54 -16.38 -8.06 -1.50
CA THR A 54 -17.63 -7.29 -1.70
C THR A 54 -17.87 -7.15 -3.21
N ASN A 55 -18.58 -6.12 -3.67
CA ASN A 55 -18.46 -5.65 -5.05
C ASN A 55 -17.05 -5.18 -5.43
N ILE A 56 -16.18 -4.94 -4.46
CA ILE A 56 -14.74 -4.70 -4.59
C ILE A 56 -13.96 -5.68 -3.70
N GLY A 57 -12.68 -5.87 -3.99
CA GLY A 57 -11.75 -6.60 -3.13
C GLY A 57 -10.87 -5.64 -2.34
N VAL A 58 -10.70 -5.87 -1.04
CA VAL A 58 -9.73 -5.17 -0.21
C VAL A 58 -8.86 -6.18 0.51
N LEU A 59 -7.54 -6.09 0.32
CA LEU A 59 -6.55 -6.91 1.01
C LEU A 59 -5.72 -6.01 1.93
N TRP A 60 -5.63 -6.39 3.21
CA TRP A 60 -4.90 -5.64 4.22
C TRP A 60 -3.98 -6.56 5.03
N ASN A 61 -2.70 -6.20 5.16
CA ASN A 61 -1.73 -7.02 5.91
C ASN A 61 -1.69 -6.71 7.42
N GLY A 62 -2.52 -5.79 7.92
CA GLY A 62 -2.51 -5.39 9.32
C GLY A 62 -1.41 -4.39 9.72
N ARG A 63 -0.54 -3.98 8.79
CA ARG A 63 0.63 -3.12 9.09
C ARG A 63 0.78 -1.89 8.20
N SER A 64 0.86 -2.09 6.89
CA SER A 64 1.28 -1.06 5.92
C SER A 64 0.75 -1.31 4.52
N HIS A 65 0.65 -2.57 4.10
CA HIS A 65 0.28 -2.97 2.75
C HIS A 65 -1.24 -3.13 2.60
N LEU A 66 -1.80 -2.29 1.72
CA LEU A 66 -3.20 -2.27 1.33
C LEU A 66 -3.29 -2.43 -0.20
N GLU A 67 -4.15 -3.33 -0.64
CA GLU A 67 -4.53 -3.45 -2.05
C GLU A 67 -6.04 -3.30 -2.19
N VAL A 68 -6.48 -2.58 -3.22
CA VAL A 68 -7.88 -2.42 -3.58
C VAL A 68 -8.07 -2.86 -5.02
N SER A 69 -8.89 -3.89 -5.20
CA SER A 69 -9.24 -4.47 -6.48
C SER A 69 -10.66 -4.06 -6.86
N VAL A 70 -10.85 -3.45 -8.03
CA VAL A 70 -12.16 -3.03 -8.54
C VAL A 70 -12.48 -3.71 -9.88
N PRO A 71 -13.75 -4.09 -10.14
CA PRO A 71 -14.14 -4.59 -11.45
C PRO A 71 -13.87 -3.58 -12.57
N GLY A 72 -13.59 -4.06 -13.78
CA GLY A 72 -13.34 -3.20 -14.95
C GLY A 72 -14.50 -2.27 -15.33
N THR A 73 -15.71 -2.52 -14.82
CA THR A 73 -16.87 -1.63 -14.97
C THR A 73 -16.68 -0.27 -14.26
N TYR A 74 -15.77 -0.18 -13.29
CA TYR A 74 -15.42 1.07 -12.61
C TYR A 74 -14.45 1.96 -13.39
N LYS A 75 -14.02 1.56 -14.60
CA LYS A 75 -13.11 2.34 -15.43
C LYS A 75 -13.63 3.75 -15.65
N LYS A 76 -12.82 4.78 -15.36
CA LYS A 76 -13.19 6.21 -15.40
C LYS A 76 -14.31 6.65 -14.43
N HIS A 77 -14.70 5.80 -13.47
CA HIS A 77 -15.75 6.08 -12.48
C HIS A 77 -15.21 6.10 -11.04
N VAL A 78 -13.88 6.11 -10.88
CA VAL A 78 -13.23 6.25 -9.58
C VAL A 78 -12.43 7.55 -9.53
N CYS A 79 -12.14 7.99 -8.32
CA CYS A 79 -11.24 9.10 -8.03
C CYS A 79 -10.62 8.88 -6.66
N GLY A 80 -9.50 9.55 -6.38
CA GLY A 80 -8.81 9.44 -5.10
C GLY A 80 -7.31 9.35 -5.27
N ILE A 81 -6.64 8.94 -4.20
CA ILE A 81 -5.19 8.72 -4.18
C ILE A 81 -4.73 7.58 -5.10
N CYS A 82 -5.64 6.69 -5.51
CA CYS A 82 -5.39 5.62 -6.48
C CYS A 82 -5.65 6.04 -7.94
N GLY A 83 -5.83 7.34 -8.20
CA GLY A 83 -6.05 7.86 -9.55
C GLY A 83 -7.50 7.73 -10.03
N ASN A 84 -7.69 7.75 -11.35
CA ASN A 84 -9.02 7.79 -11.98
C ASN A 84 -9.37 6.54 -12.82
N PHE A 85 -8.48 5.56 -12.84
CA PHE A 85 -8.63 4.27 -13.53
C PHE A 85 -9.00 4.43 -15.03
N ASN A 86 -8.30 5.30 -15.75
CA ASN A 86 -8.51 5.53 -17.19
C ASN A 86 -7.42 4.89 -18.10
N ASN A 87 -6.40 4.24 -17.52
CA ASN A 87 -5.17 3.73 -18.17
C ASN A 87 -4.19 4.81 -18.65
N TYR A 88 -4.18 5.99 -18.04
CA TYR A 88 -3.31 7.11 -18.39
C TYR A 88 -2.61 7.67 -17.14
N PRO A 89 -1.49 7.07 -16.70
CA PRO A 89 -0.87 7.39 -15.41
C PRO A 89 -0.37 8.82 -15.26
N GLN A 90 -0.23 9.56 -16.36
CA GLN A 90 0.23 10.95 -16.35
C GLN A 90 -0.82 11.93 -15.79
N ASP A 91 -2.08 11.50 -15.63
CA ASP A 91 -3.15 12.32 -15.03
C ASP A 91 -3.67 11.79 -13.69
N ASP A 92 -3.02 10.79 -13.09
CA ASP A 92 -3.50 10.17 -11.85
C ASP A 92 -3.30 11.05 -10.61
N MET A 93 -2.35 12.00 -10.63
CA MET A 93 -2.18 13.02 -9.59
C MET A 93 -3.20 14.16 -9.71
N ARG A 94 -4.47 13.81 -9.94
CA ARG A 94 -5.57 14.75 -10.13
C ARG A 94 -6.17 15.18 -8.80
N LEU A 95 -6.23 16.48 -8.58
CA LEU A 95 -6.87 17.13 -7.44
C LEU A 95 -8.39 17.09 -7.59
N ARG A 96 -9.12 17.30 -6.50
CA ARG A 96 -10.60 17.35 -6.45
C ARG A 96 -11.19 18.46 -7.31
N ASN A 97 -10.45 19.55 -7.52
CA ASN A 97 -10.84 20.63 -8.44
C ASN A 97 -10.60 20.29 -9.93
N GLY A 98 -10.03 19.12 -10.22
CA GLY A 98 -9.76 18.62 -11.55
C GLY A 98 -8.38 18.98 -12.12
N GLN A 99 -7.57 19.81 -11.45
CA GLN A 99 -6.20 20.13 -11.85
C GLN A 99 -5.27 18.94 -11.62
N ILE A 100 -4.18 18.86 -12.40
CA ILE A 100 -3.13 17.86 -12.23
C ILE A 100 -1.99 18.51 -11.44
N SER A 101 -1.62 17.91 -10.31
CA SER A 101 -0.50 18.38 -9.48
C SER A 101 0.81 17.75 -9.92
N ASN A 102 1.91 18.50 -9.74
CA ASN A 102 3.28 18.02 -9.91
C ASN A 102 3.96 17.73 -8.55
N SER A 103 3.18 17.69 -7.46
CA SER A 103 3.66 17.58 -6.08
C SER A 103 2.89 16.49 -5.35
N GLU A 104 3.59 15.44 -4.91
CA GLU A 104 2.96 14.30 -4.23
C GLU A 104 2.28 14.75 -2.93
N ALA A 105 2.90 15.67 -2.20
CA ALA A 105 2.33 16.23 -0.99
C ALA A 105 1.10 17.09 -1.24
N GLU A 106 1.07 17.88 -2.32
CA GLU A 106 -0.13 18.66 -2.67
C GLU A 106 -1.28 17.72 -3.03
N PHE A 107 -1.01 16.73 -3.89
CA PHE A 107 -1.97 15.70 -4.26
C PHE A 107 -2.52 14.95 -3.03
N GLY A 108 -1.66 14.44 -2.16
CA GLY A 108 -2.10 13.73 -0.95
C GLY A 108 -2.87 14.63 0.02
N ASN A 109 -2.43 15.88 0.22
CA ASN A 109 -3.12 16.85 1.08
C ASN A 109 -4.50 17.20 0.55
N ASP A 110 -4.62 17.37 -0.77
CA ASP A 110 -5.88 17.66 -1.42
C ASP A 110 -6.88 16.53 -1.24
N TRP A 111 -6.48 15.28 -1.00
CA TRP A 111 -7.38 14.14 -0.76
C TRP A 111 -7.72 13.86 0.72
N LYS A 112 -7.18 14.61 1.67
CA LYS A 112 -7.47 14.42 3.11
C LYS A 112 -8.97 14.44 3.40
N VAL A 113 -9.46 13.43 4.10
CA VAL A 113 -10.84 13.45 4.63
C VAL A 113 -10.84 14.31 5.89
N GLY A 114 -11.85 15.16 6.05
CA GLY A 114 -12.00 15.98 7.26
C GLY A 114 -12.06 15.10 8.51
N SER A 115 -11.74 15.67 9.67
CA SER A 115 -11.78 14.96 10.94
C SER A 115 -13.19 14.43 11.23
N GLY A 116 -13.44 13.17 10.92
CA GLY A 116 -14.59 12.44 11.46
C GLY A 116 -14.46 12.31 12.98
N SER A 117 -15.55 11.90 13.63
CA SER A 117 -15.73 11.75 15.09
C SER A 117 -14.60 11.03 15.87
N HIS A 118 -13.62 10.43 15.20
CA HIS A 118 -12.55 9.61 15.79
C HIS A 118 -11.14 10.19 15.64
N SER A 119 -10.93 11.29 14.91
CA SER A 119 -9.63 11.96 14.82
C SER A 119 -9.65 13.26 15.62
N SER A 120 -9.13 13.22 16.85
CA SER A 120 -9.13 14.30 17.84
C SER A 120 -8.13 15.44 17.54
N GLY A 121 -7.72 15.64 16.29
CA GLY A 121 -6.80 16.71 15.90
C GLY A 121 -6.86 17.06 14.41
N GLN A 122 -6.52 18.31 14.10
CA GLN A 122 -6.28 18.73 12.72
C GLN A 122 -5.11 17.94 12.13
N CYS A 123 -5.37 17.19 11.05
CA CYS A 123 -4.32 16.53 10.29
C CYS A 123 -3.51 17.58 9.52
N SER A 124 -2.33 17.92 10.04
CA SER A 124 -1.41 18.86 9.40
C SER A 124 -1.02 18.41 8.00
N ASP A 125 -0.75 19.38 7.12
CA ASP A 125 -0.32 19.11 5.75
C ASP A 125 1.00 18.35 5.69
N GLY A 126 1.01 17.29 4.87
CA GLY A 126 2.21 16.61 4.44
C GLY A 126 3.11 17.54 3.62
N ARG A 127 4.39 17.19 3.54
CA ARG A 127 5.40 17.91 2.75
C ARG A 127 6.15 16.92 1.89
N ASN A 128 6.61 17.36 0.72
CA ASN A 128 7.52 16.56 -0.09
C ASN A 128 8.84 16.43 0.68
N ILE A 129 9.24 15.19 0.92
CA ILE A 129 10.49 14.84 1.59
C ILE A 129 11.28 13.88 0.72
N ASP A 130 12.60 13.96 0.83
CA ASP A 130 13.52 12.95 0.28
C ASP A 130 14.31 12.37 1.47
N PRO A 131 13.88 11.22 2.01
CA PRO A 131 14.54 10.58 3.14
C PRO A 131 16.01 10.29 2.89
N CYS A 132 16.38 9.94 1.65
CA CYS A 132 17.77 9.65 1.31
C CYS A 132 18.63 10.91 1.26
N LYS A 133 18.06 12.07 0.88
CA LYS A 133 18.75 13.35 0.95
C LYS A 133 19.00 13.77 2.39
N GLU A 134 18.02 13.57 3.28
CA GLU A 134 18.16 13.87 4.71
C GLU A 134 19.11 12.90 5.43
N ALA A 135 19.05 11.60 5.13
CA ALA A 135 19.91 10.57 5.71
C ALA A 135 21.35 10.57 5.16
N GLY A 136 21.55 11.17 3.99
CA GLY A 136 22.87 11.36 3.38
C GLY A 136 23.36 10.18 2.52
N TYR A 137 24.50 10.41 1.87
CA TYR A 137 25.05 9.52 0.83
C TYR A 137 25.30 8.09 1.32
N SER A 138 25.81 7.91 2.55
CA SER A 138 26.10 6.60 3.11
C SER A 138 24.84 5.75 3.25
N ALA A 139 23.77 6.31 3.81
CA ALA A 139 22.47 5.64 3.95
C ALA A 139 21.90 5.26 2.57
N ARG A 140 21.94 6.19 1.61
CA ARG A 140 21.50 5.91 0.23
C ARG A 140 22.30 4.79 -0.41
N LYS A 141 23.63 4.75 -0.23
CA LYS A 141 24.48 3.68 -0.78
C LYS A 141 24.13 2.31 -0.18
N THR A 142 23.94 2.25 1.13
CA THR A 142 23.50 1.02 1.83
C THR A 142 22.13 0.57 1.35
N ALA A 143 21.17 1.49 1.24
CA ALA A 143 19.82 1.19 0.73
C ALA A 143 19.87 0.62 -0.70
N ASN A 144 20.64 1.23 -1.61
CA ASN A 144 20.84 0.71 -2.98
C ASN A 144 21.40 -0.71 -2.98
N SER A 145 22.41 -0.98 -2.15
CA SER A 145 23.02 -2.31 -2.05
C SER A 145 22.04 -3.36 -1.54
N ARG A 146 21.20 -3.02 -0.55
CA ARG A 146 20.24 -3.96 0.04
C ARG A 146 19.04 -4.21 -0.87
N CYS A 147 18.54 -3.17 -1.54
CA CYS A 147 17.45 -3.29 -2.51
C CYS A 147 17.85 -3.99 -3.82
N ALA A 148 19.15 -4.22 -4.08
CA ALA A 148 19.63 -4.91 -5.27
C ALA A 148 19.09 -6.34 -5.42
N VAL A 149 18.60 -6.95 -4.34
CA VAL A 149 17.92 -8.25 -4.34
C VAL A 149 16.73 -8.27 -5.32
N LEU A 150 15.98 -7.17 -5.44
CA LEU A 150 14.86 -7.03 -6.40
C LEU A 150 15.30 -7.24 -7.86
N LYS A 151 16.56 -6.95 -8.17
CA LYS A 151 17.16 -7.08 -9.50
C LYS A 151 18.05 -8.33 -9.64
N SER A 152 18.05 -9.20 -8.64
CA SER A 152 18.86 -10.43 -8.65
C SER A 152 18.13 -11.60 -9.32
N ALA A 153 18.85 -12.71 -9.50
CA ALA A 153 18.30 -13.98 -10.03
C ALA A 153 17.09 -14.52 -9.23
N VAL A 154 16.94 -14.13 -7.96
CA VAL A 154 15.80 -14.52 -7.11
C VAL A 154 14.47 -14.10 -7.74
N PHE A 155 14.44 -12.93 -8.36
CA PHE A 155 13.24 -12.33 -8.96
C PHE A 155 13.25 -12.32 -10.50
N GLU A 156 14.30 -12.83 -11.14
CA GLU A 156 14.49 -12.77 -12.59
C GLU A 156 13.30 -13.29 -13.40
N ARG A 157 12.64 -14.35 -12.92
CA ARG A 157 11.44 -14.90 -13.58
C ARG A 157 10.28 -13.90 -13.66
N CYS A 158 10.20 -12.98 -12.72
CA CYS A 158 9.15 -11.96 -12.66
C CYS A 158 9.47 -10.70 -13.46
N HIS A 159 10.75 -10.38 -13.70
CA HIS A 159 11.17 -9.18 -14.43
C HIS A 159 10.55 -9.06 -15.82
N LYS A 160 10.15 -10.18 -16.43
CA LYS A 160 9.49 -10.25 -17.75
C LYS A 160 8.04 -9.76 -17.74
N VAL A 161 7.38 -9.82 -16.59
CA VAL A 161 5.95 -9.50 -16.45
C VAL A 161 5.72 -8.28 -15.57
N VAL A 162 6.59 -8.03 -14.59
CA VAL A 162 6.57 -6.84 -13.74
C VAL A 162 7.97 -6.22 -13.69
N PRO A 163 8.19 -5.05 -14.29
CA PRO A 163 9.49 -4.36 -14.24
C PRO A 163 9.89 -3.96 -12.79
N PRO A 164 11.12 -4.24 -12.32
CA PRO A 164 11.51 -4.02 -10.93
C PRO A 164 11.86 -2.56 -10.60
N GLU A 165 11.93 -1.64 -11.56
CA GLU A 165 12.50 -0.30 -11.39
C GLU A 165 11.76 0.54 -10.33
N MET A 166 10.43 0.55 -10.39
CA MET A 166 9.60 1.31 -9.44
C MET A 166 9.69 0.73 -8.02
N PHE A 167 9.68 -0.60 -7.89
CA PHE A 167 9.84 -1.29 -6.61
C PHE A 167 11.23 -1.07 -6.02
N PHE A 168 12.27 -1.07 -6.86
CA PHE A 168 13.64 -0.76 -6.43
C PHE A 168 13.74 0.68 -5.91
N ALA A 169 13.16 1.65 -6.62
CA ALA A 169 13.15 3.04 -6.19
C ALA A 169 12.40 3.23 -4.85
N SER A 170 11.23 2.60 -4.71
CA SER A 170 10.46 2.60 -3.45
C SER A 170 11.25 1.97 -2.31
N CYS A 171 11.84 0.80 -2.53
CA CYS A 171 12.68 0.12 -1.52
C CYS A 171 13.81 1.04 -1.03
N VAL A 172 14.51 1.73 -1.94
CA VAL A 172 15.59 2.65 -1.55
C VAL A 172 15.07 3.80 -0.70
N TYR A 173 13.93 4.38 -1.09
CA TYR A 173 13.26 5.44 -0.34
C TYR A 173 12.90 4.97 1.09
N ASP A 174 12.26 3.80 1.20
CA ASP A 174 11.81 3.23 2.47
C ASP A 174 13.01 2.91 3.38
N LEU A 175 14.08 2.30 2.86
CA LEU A 175 15.27 1.98 3.65
C LEU A 175 15.99 3.24 4.17
N CYS A 176 15.95 4.35 3.43
CA CYS A 176 16.47 5.63 3.93
C CYS A 176 15.57 6.23 5.02
N ALA A 177 14.27 5.95 5.01
CA ALA A 177 13.32 6.41 6.01
C ALA A 177 13.29 5.54 7.29
N CYS A 178 13.56 4.24 7.17
CA CYS A 178 13.43 3.23 8.22
C CYS A 178 14.64 3.11 9.16
N SER A 179 15.36 4.19 9.47
CA SER A 179 16.68 4.21 10.13
C SER A 179 16.98 3.10 11.17
N ALA A 180 16.03 2.69 12.03
CA ALA A 180 16.20 1.60 13.01
C ALA A 180 15.68 0.20 12.58
N ASN A 181 14.70 0.10 11.68
CA ASN A 181 14.01 -1.16 11.29
C ASN A 181 14.28 -1.54 9.83
N SER A 182 15.53 -1.40 9.41
CA SER A 182 15.89 -1.50 7.99
C SER A 182 15.71 -2.91 7.40
N ASP A 183 15.73 -3.98 8.20
CA ASP A 183 15.43 -5.35 7.75
C ASP A 183 13.93 -5.57 7.53
N GLU A 184 13.08 -5.09 8.45
CA GLU A 184 11.63 -5.18 8.30
C GLU A 184 11.16 -4.44 7.04
N CYS A 185 11.61 -3.19 6.82
CA CYS A 185 11.24 -2.43 5.63
C CYS A 185 11.76 -3.05 4.33
N LEU A 186 12.95 -3.69 4.37
CA LEU A 186 13.42 -4.46 3.21
C LEU A 186 12.47 -5.61 2.91
N CYS A 187 12.08 -6.38 3.93
CA CYS A 187 11.20 -7.52 3.75
C CYS A 187 9.79 -7.13 3.30
N GLU A 188 9.26 -6.00 3.76
CA GLU A 188 8.00 -5.45 3.25
C GLU A 188 8.10 -5.05 1.78
N ALA A 189 9.18 -4.38 1.37
CA ALA A 189 9.39 -4.00 -0.02
C ALA A 189 9.57 -5.23 -0.95
N LEU A 190 10.27 -6.27 -0.48
CA LEU A 190 10.43 -7.53 -1.22
C LEU A 190 9.11 -8.31 -1.33
N GLU A 191 8.31 -8.36 -0.25
CA GLU A 191 6.99 -8.99 -0.27
C GLU A 191 6.03 -8.26 -1.22
N ALA A 192 6.04 -6.93 -1.23
CA ALA A 192 5.22 -6.14 -2.16
C ALA A 192 5.51 -6.51 -3.61
N TYR A 193 6.79 -6.58 -4.00
CA TYR A 193 7.16 -7.01 -5.35
C TYR A 193 6.80 -8.48 -5.62
N ALA A 194 7.02 -9.37 -4.65
CA ALA A 194 6.64 -10.78 -4.79
C ALA A 194 5.12 -10.98 -4.94
N SER A 195 4.30 -10.14 -4.30
CA SER A 195 2.85 -10.17 -4.44
C SER A 195 2.42 -9.81 -5.86
N GLU A 196 3.00 -8.74 -6.41
CA GLU A 196 2.73 -8.31 -7.80
C GLU A 196 3.19 -9.36 -8.82
N CYS A 197 4.32 -10.02 -8.57
CA CYS A 197 4.73 -11.18 -9.36
C CYS A 197 3.69 -12.30 -9.34
N ARG A 198 3.11 -12.59 -8.16
CA ARG A 198 2.10 -13.64 -7.99
C ARG A 198 0.80 -13.28 -8.72
N GLU A 199 0.36 -12.02 -8.66
CA GLU A 199 -0.79 -11.53 -9.42
C GLU A 199 -0.56 -11.62 -10.93
N ALA A 200 0.68 -11.38 -11.39
CA ALA A 200 1.10 -11.61 -12.77
C ALA A 200 1.30 -13.10 -13.13
N GLY A 201 0.97 -14.04 -12.23
CA GLY A 201 1.04 -15.48 -12.45
C GLY A 201 2.42 -16.12 -12.22
N VAL A 202 3.38 -15.39 -11.63
CA VAL A 202 4.73 -15.87 -11.34
C VAL A 202 4.93 -16.07 -9.85
N ILE A 203 4.85 -17.31 -9.40
CA ILE A 203 5.09 -17.68 -8.00
C ILE A 203 6.59 -17.88 -7.77
N LEU A 204 7.17 -17.09 -6.85
CA LEU A 204 8.58 -17.12 -6.50
C LEU A 204 8.80 -17.66 -5.09
N GLN A 205 9.86 -18.44 -4.91
CA GLN A 205 10.39 -18.84 -3.60
C GLN A 205 11.58 -17.94 -3.29
N TRP A 206 11.31 -16.76 -2.72
CA TRP A 206 12.31 -15.70 -2.54
C TRP A 206 12.84 -15.59 -1.11
N ARG A 207 12.07 -16.06 -0.12
CA ARG A 207 12.49 -16.08 1.30
C ARG A 207 13.49 -17.20 1.54
N SER A 208 14.47 -16.93 2.41
CA SER A 208 15.46 -17.91 2.86
C SER A 208 15.95 -17.56 4.27
N PRO A 209 16.66 -18.46 4.99
CA PRO A 209 17.20 -18.15 6.31
C PRO A 209 18.10 -16.90 6.35
N SER A 210 18.70 -16.51 5.22
CA SER A 210 19.53 -15.32 5.10
C SER A 210 18.80 -14.11 4.47
N LEU A 211 17.55 -14.26 4.06
CA LEU A 211 16.75 -13.22 3.40
C LEU A 211 15.29 -13.33 3.84
N CYS A 212 14.90 -12.51 4.82
CA CYS A 212 13.52 -12.43 5.31
C CYS A 212 12.94 -13.80 5.72
N GLY A 213 13.81 -14.66 6.27
CA GLY A 213 13.42 -15.92 6.88
C GLY A 213 12.68 -15.63 8.18
N GLU A 214 11.54 -16.29 8.36
CA GLU A 214 10.90 -16.42 9.67
C GLU A 214 11.67 -17.38 10.56
#